data_AF-A0A7Y8PBX7-F1
#
_entry.id   AF-A0A7Y8PBX7-F1
#
_cell.length_a   1.000
_cell.length_b   1.000
_cell.length_c   1.000
_cell.angle_alpha   90.00
_cell.angle_beta   90.00
_cell.angle_gamma   90.00
#
_symmetry.space_group_name_H-M   'P 1'
#
loop_
_entity.id
_entity.type
_entity.pdbx_description
1 polymer ?
#
loop_
_entity_poly.entity_id
_entity_poly.type
_entity_poly.pdbx_seq_one_letter_code
_entity_poly.pdbx_strand_id
1 'polypeptide(L)'
;MKNKLFILLGCLIVVGCGQNKYLKDFPENDLLEAALDAQRYDFENELKLQVCGAYGVAHMENKLDANLFLQELERTYRYKEKRDKEFFKGIRSYLKEYENNLSETPELLDQIPESKFNLVTYPARLSAAKYFGVDNSEVKEALKESNIVSYFDRYNPNTQIIVNALQEKEKSIEKPCRNYFDKILEDKIQPNFSDFGKEYKKITGIGSLNN
;
A
#
# COMPACT_ATOMS: atom_id res chain seq x y z
N MET A 1 -2.68 42.57 -48.84
CA MET A 1 -2.79 42.63 -47.37
C MET A 1 -3.64 41.46 -46.87
N LYS A 2 -3.10 40.74 -45.87
CA LYS A 2 -3.74 39.77 -44.95
C LYS A 2 -3.98 38.33 -45.44
N ASN A 3 -3.00 37.48 -45.09
CA ASN A 3 -3.11 36.07 -44.76
C ASN A 3 -4.36 35.75 -43.93
N LYS A 4 -4.91 34.53 -44.08
CA LYS A 4 -5.33 33.70 -42.94
C LYS A 4 -5.15 32.21 -43.27
N LEU A 5 -3.98 31.72 -42.84
CA LEU A 5 -3.67 30.34 -42.53
C LEU A 5 -4.26 30.05 -41.13
N PHE A 6 -5.07 29.00 -40.97
CA PHE A 6 -5.37 28.36 -39.68
C PHE A 6 -5.76 26.91 -40.02
N ILE A 7 -4.78 26.01 -40.12
CA ILE A 7 -4.28 25.12 -39.06
C ILE A 7 -5.42 24.32 -38.41
N LEU A 8 -5.52 23.06 -38.87
CA LEU A 8 -6.07 21.95 -38.10
C LEU A 8 -5.36 21.89 -36.74
N LEU A 9 -6.11 21.98 -35.65
CA LEU A 9 -5.71 21.37 -34.38
C LEU A 9 -6.70 20.26 -34.07
N GLY A 10 -6.22 19.03 -34.24
CA GLY A 10 -6.92 17.83 -33.88
C GLY A 10 -6.97 17.60 -32.38
N CYS A 11 -7.95 16.77 -32.02
CA CYS A 11 -8.01 15.81 -30.92
C CYS A 11 -6.98 15.93 -29.78
N LEU A 12 -7.49 16.11 -28.56
CA LEU A 12 -7.30 15.20 -27.42
C LEU A 12 -8.05 15.77 -26.21
N ILE A 13 -9.38 15.62 -26.19
CA ILE A 13 -10.09 15.60 -24.91
C ILE A 13 -9.89 14.17 -24.39
N VAL A 14 -8.75 13.93 -23.76
CA VAL A 14 -8.63 12.82 -22.82
C VAL A 14 -9.58 13.20 -21.69
N VAL A 15 -10.70 12.49 -21.61
CA VAL A 15 -11.54 12.44 -20.43
C VAL A 15 -10.69 11.79 -19.34
N GLY A 16 -9.89 12.60 -18.66
CA GLY A 16 -9.13 12.17 -17.50
C GLY A 16 -10.13 11.93 -16.37
N CYS A 17 -10.27 10.66 -15.99
CA CYS A 17 -10.71 10.27 -14.66
C CYS A 17 -10.00 11.17 -13.64
N GLY A 18 -10.76 11.77 -12.73
CA GLY A 18 -10.33 12.92 -11.93
C GLY A 18 -8.91 12.76 -11.36
N GLN A 19 -8.01 13.64 -11.79
CA GLN A 19 -6.64 13.66 -11.29
C GLN A 19 -6.63 13.76 -9.77
N ASN A 20 -5.82 12.93 -9.13
CA ASN A 20 -5.64 12.96 -7.69
C ASN A 20 -5.15 14.35 -7.26
N LYS A 21 -5.87 15.00 -6.33
CA LYS A 21 -5.56 16.37 -5.91
C LYS A 21 -4.15 16.53 -5.36
N TYR A 22 -3.58 15.48 -4.77
CA TYR A 22 -2.22 15.51 -4.21
C TYR A 22 -1.14 15.37 -5.29
N LEU A 23 -1.51 14.97 -6.52
CA LEU A 23 -0.58 14.72 -7.64
C LEU A 23 -0.83 15.65 -8.83
N LYS A 24 -1.66 16.69 -8.65
CA LYS A 24 -2.14 17.53 -9.75
C LYS A 24 -1.00 18.18 -10.53
N ASP A 25 0.02 18.65 -9.83
CA ASP A 25 1.13 19.42 -10.41
C ASP A 25 2.36 18.53 -10.69
N PHE A 26 2.28 17.23 -10.40
CA PHE A 26 3.36 16.28 -10.65
C PHE A 26 3.35 15.82 -12.13
N PRO A 27 4.52 15.73 -12.79
CA PRO A 27 4.62 15.12 -14.11
C PRO A 27 4.25 13.64 -14.07
N GLU A 28 3.77 13.07 -15.17
CA GLU A 28 3.44 11.63 -15.24
C GLU A 28 2.57 11.14 -14.07
N ASN A 29 1.59 11.97 -13.65
CA ASN A 29 0.84 11.72 -12.43
C ASN A 29 0.04 10.41 -12.44
N ASP A 30 -0.29 9.87 -13.62
CA ASP A 30 -0.87 8.53 -13.79
C ASP A 30 0.09 7.42 -13.34
N LEU A 31 1.36 7.50 -13.74
CA LEU A 31 2.39 6.54 -13.36
C LEU A 31 2.79 6.70 -11.88
N LEU A 32 2.89 7.93 -11.40
CA LEU A 32 3.13 8.20 -9.99
C LEU A 32 1.99 7.68 -9.11
N GLU A 33 0.72 7.93 -9.50
CA GLU A 33 -0.44 7.44 -8.77
C GLU A 33 -0.47 5.91 -8.69
N ALA A 34 -0.22 5.24 -9.81
CA ALA A 34 -0.09 3.78 -9.84
C ALA A 34 1.02 3.30 -8.90
N ALA A 35 2.21 3.89 -8.97
CA ALA A 35 3.33 3.49 -8.12
C ALA A 35 3.04 3.68 -6.62
N LEU A 36 2.37 4.78 -6.25
CA LEU A 36 1.95 5.05 -4.88
C LEU A 36 0.81 4.11 -4.43
N ASP A 37 -0.12 3.75 -5.31
CA ASP A 37 -1.13 2.73 -5.02
C ASP A 37 -0.50 1.35 -4.74
N ALA A 38 0.48 0.95 -5.55
CA ALA A 38 1.24 -0.27 -5.32
C ALA A 38 1.99 -0.23 -3.96
N GLN A 39 2.63 0.90 -3.64
CA GLN A 39 3.28 1.09 -2.34
C GLN A 39 2.27 1.03 -1.17
N ARG A 40 1.07 1.60 -1.35
CA ARG A 40 -0.02 1.56 -0.37
C ARG A 40 -0.43 0.12 -0.10
N TYR A 41 -0.68 -0.63 -1.18
CA TYR A 41 -1.01 -2.04 -1.11
C TYR A 41 0.07 -2.81 -0.34
N ASP A 42 1.35 -2.61 -0.65
CA ASP A 42 2.42 -3.39 0.00
C ASP A 42 2.47 -3.08 1.50
N PHE A 43 2.39 -1.80 1.86
CA PHE A 43 2.42 -1.35 3.24
C PHE A 43 1.20 -1.83 4.05
N GLU A 44 -0.01 -1.77 3.47
CA GLU A 44 -1.22 -2.28 4.09
C GLU A 44 -1.11 -3.78 4.40
N ASN A 45 -0.62 -4.56 3.43
CA ASN A 45 -0.56 -6.00 3.56
C ASN A 45 0.52 -6.44 4.55
N GLU A 46 1.66 -5.77 4.55
CA GLU A 46 2.72 -5.96 5.54
C GLU A 46 2.21 -5.68 6.95
N LEU A 47 1.50 -4.56 7.16
CA LEU A 47 0.95 -4.19 8.46
C LEU A 47 -0.06 -5.23 8.97
N LYS A 48 -0.92 -5.77 8.09
CA LYS A 48 -1.85 -6.85 8.48
C LYS A 48 -1.12 -8.11 8.94
N LEU A 49 -0.08 -8.54 8.22
CA LEU A 49 0.70 -9.71 8.60
C LEU A 49 1.46 -9.49 9.91
N GLN A 50 1.99 -8.27 10.14
CA GLN A 50 2.64 -7.90 11.39
C GLN A 50 1.67 -7.95 12.58
N VAL A 51 0.44 -7.45 12.43
CA VAL A 51 -0.61 -7.55 13.46
C VAL A 51 -0.97 -9.00 13.73
N CYS A 52 -1.09 -9.83 12.68
CA CYS A 52 -1.33 -11.27 12.85
C CYS A 52 -0.17 -11.96 13.61
N GLY A 53 1.08 -11.60 13.35
CA GLY A 53 2.22 -12.12 14.10
C GLY A 53 2.28 -11.64 15.55
N ALA A 54 1.94 -10.38 15.79
CA ALA A 54 2.00 -9.75 17.11
C ALA A 54 0.87 -10.20 18.05
N TYR A 55 -0.31 -10.54 17.50
CA TYR A 55 -1.52 -10.75 18.31
C TYR A 55 -2.38 -11.94 17.90
N GLY A 56 -2.11 -12.56 16.75
CA GLY A 56 -2.96 -13.63 16.19
C GLY A 56 -3.15 -14.84 17.11
N VAL A 57 -2.19 -15.10 18.00
CA VAL A 57 -2.22 -16.23 18.96
C VAL A 57 -2.73 -15.85 20.35
N ALA A 58 -3.06 -14.59 20.61
CA ALA A 58 -3.35 -14.09 21.97
C ALA A 58 -4.54 -14.77 22.66
N HIS A 59 -5.46 -15.36 21.89
CA HIS A 59 -6.69 -16.01 22.38
C HIS A 59 -6.69 -17.52 22.13
N MET A 60 -5.55 -18.11 21.77
CA MET A 60 -5.44 -19.54 21.54
C MET A 60 -5.14 -20.26 22.84
N GLU A 61 -6.00 -21.21 23.22
CA GLU A 61 -5.88 -21.93 24.48
C GLU A 61 -4.77 -22.99 24.45
N ASN A 62 -4.40 -23.50 23.27
CA ASN A 62 -3.41 -24.56 23.14
C ASN A 62 -2.19 -24.13 22.32
N LYS A 63 -1.04 -24.68 22.72
CA LYS A 63 0.26 -24.37 22.12
C LYS A 63 0.42 -24.93 20.70
N LEU A 64 -0.29 -26.02 20.39
CA LEU A 64 -0.20 -26.66 19.07
C LEU A 64 -0.80 -25.75 17.99
N ASP A 65 -2.00 -25.24 18.22
CA ASP A 65 -2.72 -24.34 17.32
C ASP A 65 -1.98 -23.02 17.14
N ALA A 66 -1.41 -22.48 18.22
CA ALA A 66 -0.54 -21.30 18.15
C ALA A 66 0.70 -21.55 17.27
N ASN A 67 1.34 -22.72 17.38
CA ASN A 67 2.47 -23.07 16.53
C ASN A 67 2.06 -23.26 15.06
N LEU A 68 0.94 -23.93 14.80
CA LEU A 68 0.41 -24.12 13.44
C LEU A 68 0.07 -22.78 12.79
N PHE A 69 -0.56 -21.88 13.55
CA PHE A 69 -0.86 -20.53 13.10
C PHE A 69 0.41 -19.76 12.72
N LEU A 70 1.46 -19.81 13.55
CA LEU A 70 2.73 -19.13 13.24
C LEU A 70 3.45 -19.75 12.05
N GLN A 71 3.36 -21.07 11.85
CA GLN A 71 3.89 -21.74 10.66
C GLN A 71 3.13 -21.32 9.38
N GLU A 72 1.81 -21.20 9.45
CA GLU A 72 0.99 -20.68 8.36
C GLU A 72 1.33 -19.23 8.02
N LEU A 73 1.51 -18.39 9.05
CA LEU A 73 1.96 -17.01 8.88
C LEU A 73 3.32 -16.94 8.18
N GLU A 74 4.30 -17.73 8.63
CA GLU A 74 5.63 -17.77 8.01
C GLU A 74 5.58 -18.25 6.55
N ARG A 75 4.81 -19.30 6.28
CA ARG A 75 4.57 -19.78 4.91
C ARG A 75 3.96 -18.69 4.04
N THR A 76 2.98 -17.95 4.58
CA THR A 76 2.29 -16.86 3.88
C THR A 76 3.25 -15.72 3.56
N TYR A 77 4.09 -15.32 4.52
CA TYR A 77 5.15 -14.32 4.31
C TYR A 77 6.09 -14.71 3.17
N ARG A 78 6.65 -15.92 3.22
CA ARG A 78 7.60 -16.41 2.21
C ARG A 78 6.94 -16.51 0.83
N TYR A 79 5.68 -16.94 0.77
CA TYR A 79 4.93 -17.00 -0.48
C TYR A 79 4.73 -15.61 -1.08
N LYS A 80 4.20 -14.66 -0.29
CA LYS A 80 3.99 -13.27 -0.72
C LYS A 80 5.29 -12.63 -1.19
N GLU A 81 6.36 -12.76 -0.40
CA GLU A 81 7.67 -12.19 -0.74
C GLU A 81 8.16 -12.73 -2.09
N LYS A 82 8.09 -14.05 -2.30
CA LYS A 82 8.51 -14.67 -3.57
C LYS A 82 7.67 -14.20 -4.74
N ARG A 83 6.34 -14.16 -4.58
CA ARG A 83 5.39 -13.79 -5.64
C ARG A 83 5.56 -12.32 -6.04
N ASP A 84 5.65 -11.42 -5.06
CA ASP A 84 5.59 -9.98 -5.32
C ASP A 84 6.98 -9.36 -5.61
N LYS A 85 8.08 -10.12 -5.45
CA LYS A 85 9.46 -9.61 -5.41
C LYS A 85 9.83 -8.68 -6.56
N GLU A 86 9.70 -9.17 -7.80
CA GLU A 86 10.15 -8.43 -8.97
C GLU A 86 9.23 -7.23 -9.27
N PHE A 87 7.92 -7.39 -9.02
CA PHE A 87 6.97 -6.30 -9.15
C PHE A 87 7.31 -5.12 -8.22
N PHE A 88 7.43 -5.35 -6.91
CA PHE A 88 7.78 -4.27 -5.98
C PHE A 88 9.22 -3.80 -6.09
N LYS A 89 10.13 -4.60 -6.64
CA LYS A 89 11.45 -4.11 -7.02
C LYS A 89 11.33 -3.05 -8.12
N GLY A 90 10.54 -3.30 -9.17
CA GLY A 90 10.25 -2.32 -10.22
C GLY A 90 9.62 -1.03 -9.70
N ILE A 91 8.58 -1.15 -8.86
CA ILE A 91 7.91 0.00 -8.23
C ILE A 91 8.89 0.86 -7.42
N ARG A 92 9.74 0.23 -6.58
CA ARG A 92 10.73 0.94 -5.76
C ARG A 92 11.80 1.63 -6.61
N SER A 93 12.27 0.97 -7.68
CA SER A 93 13.22 1.57 -8.62
C SER A 93 12.63 2.81 -9.29
N TYR A 94 11.39 2.71 -9.78
CA TYR A 94 10.70 3.83 -10.41
C TYR A 94 10.51 5.02 -9.46
N LEU A 95 9.98 4.81 -8.24
CA LEU A 95 9.78 5.90 -7.28
C LEU A 95 11.09 6.61 -6.93
N LYS A 96 12.18 5.85 -6.77
CA LYS A 96 13.51 6.41 -6.52
C LYS A 96 14.00 7.25 -7.69
N GLU A 97 13.87 6.75 -8.92
CA GLU A 97 14.26 7.48 -10.12
C GLU A 97 13.42 8.75 -10.30
N TYR A 98 12.11 8.63 -10.10
CA TYR A 98 11.16 9.72 -10.18
C TYR A 98 11.52 10.86 -9.20
N GLU A 99 11.81 10.53 -7.93
CA GLU A 99 12.29 11.50 -6.94
C GLU A 99 13.62 12.16 -7.34
N ASN A 100 14.56 11.39 -7.90
CA ASN A 100 15.83 11.96 -8.37
C ASN A 100 15.63 12.95 -9.54
N ASN A 101 14.67 12.66 -10.43
CA ASN A 101 14.36 13.49 -11.60
C ASN A 101 13.65 14.80 -11.22
N LEU A 102 13.07 14.89 -10.02
CA LEU A 102 12.48 16.12 -9.50
C LEU A 102 13.50 17.07 -8.85
N SER A 103 14.80 16.76 -8.93
CA SER A 103 15.88 17.60 -8.37
C SER A 103 15.91 19.03 -8.90
N GLU A 104 15.37 19.28 -10.09
CA GLU A 104 15.23 20.62 -10.68
C GLU A 104 13.91 21.32 -10.30
N THR A 105 13.04 20.67 -9.53
CA THR A 105 11.74 21.20 -9.06
C THR A 105 11.60 21.04 -7.54
N PRO A 106 12.31 21.86 -6.73
CA PRO A 106 12.30 21.73 -5.27
C PRO A 106 10.91 21.81 -4.64
N GLU A 107 10.01 22.62 -5.22
CA GLU A 107 8.65 22.79 -4.72
C GLU A 107 7.82 21.51 -4.82
N LEU A 108 8.09 20.66 -5.82
CA LEU A 108 7.43 19.35 -5.95
C LEU A 108 8.06 18.32 -5.01
N LEU A 109 9.37 18.37 -4.82
CA LEU A 109 10.06 17.51 -3.84
C LEU A 109 9.52 17.73 -2.42
N ASP A 110 9.30 18.99 -2.03
CA ASP A 110 8.77 19.35 -0.72
C ASP A 110 7.33 18.83 -0.50
N GLN A 111 6.56 18.61 -1.58
CA GLN A 111 5.20 18.07 -1.53
C GLN A 111 5.15 16.53 -1.46
N ILE A 112 6.23 15.83 -1.77
CA ILE A 112 6.26 14.35 -1.78
C ILE A 112 5.92 13.73 -0.42
N PRO A 113 6.49 14.20 0.71
CA PRO A 113 6.16 13.64 2.01
C PRO A 113 4.67 13.71 2.33
N GLU A 114 4.03 14.86 2.05
CA GLU A 114 2.59 15.04 2.26
C GLU A 114 1.78 14.14 1.31
N SER A 115 2.15 14.06 0.04
CA SER A 115 1.49 13.22 -0.95
C SER A 115 1.56 11.74 -0.57
N LYS A 116 2.75 11.25 -0.21
CA LYS A 116 2.95 9.88 0.29
C LYS A 116 2.15 9.64 1.57
N PHE A 117 2.11 10.59 2.50
CA PHE A 117 1.33 10.43 3.71
C PHE A 117 -0.16 10.24 3.41
N ASN A 118 -0.73 11.13 2.59
CA ASN A 118 -2.16 11.15 2.28
C ASN A 118 -2.61 10.04 1.32
N LEU A 119 -1.72 9.55 0.46
CA LEU A 119 -2.07 8.53 -0.54
C LEU A 119 -1.66 7.13 -0.14
N VAL A 120 -0.58 6.99 0.63
CA VAL A 120 0.03 5.69 0.94
C VAL A 120 -0.12 5.39 2.41
N THR A 121 0.59 6.16 3.24
CA THR A 121 0.86 5.80 4.63
C THR A 121 -0.40 5.77 5.47
N TYR A 122 -1.16 6.87 5.50
CA TYR A 122 -2.34 6.96 6.35
C TYR A 122 -3.49 6.07 5.87
N PRO A 123 -3.83 6.04 4.57
CA PRO A 123 -4.83 5.10 4.05
C PRO A 123 -4.53 3.63 4.35
N ALA A 124 -3.28 3.19 4.19
CA ALA A 124 -2.87 1.81 4.48
C ALA A 124 -3.05 1.45 5.97
N ARG A 125 -2.65 2.36 6.87
CA ARG A 125 -2.85 2.22 8.33
C ARG A 125 -4.32 2.06 8.68
N LEU A 126 -5.17 2.94 8.14
CA LEU A 126 -6.61 2.91 8.38
C LEU A 126 -7.25 1.63 7.82
N SER A 127 -6.86 1.21 6.62
CA SER A 127 -7.38 0.00 5.99
C SER A 127 -7.02 -1.25 6.82
N ALA A 128 -5.79 -1.34 7.33
CA ALA A 128 -5.37 -2.42 8.22
C ALA A 128 -6.15 -2.43 9.55
N ALA A 129 -6.31 -1.27 10.20
CA ALA A 129 -7.09 -1.16 11.44
C ALA A 129 -8.57 -1.54 11.22
N LYS A 130 -9.16 -1.08 10.11
CA LYS A 130 -10.53 -1.40 9.71
C LYS A 130 -10.69 -2.89 9.43
N TYR A 131 -9.70 -3.53 8.80
CA TYR A 131 -9.71 -4.97 8.55
C TYR A 131 -9.91 -5.78 9.83
N PHE A 132 -9.26 -5.38 10.92
CA PHE A 132 -9.43 -6.00 12.24
C PHE A 132 -10.56 -5.40 13.08
N GLY A 133 -11.32 -4.43 12.56
CA GLY A 133 -12.47 -3.80 13.21
C GLY A 133 -12.10 -2.95 14.43
N VAL A 134 -10.97 -2.25 14.37
CA VAL A 134 -10.50 -1.34 15.42
C VAL A 134 -10.32 0.10 14.93
N ASP A 135 -11.02 0.52 13.87
CA ASP A 135 -10.92 1.87 13.31
C ASP A 135 -11.80 2.93 14.01
N ASN A 136 -11.85 2.93 15.35
CA ASN A 136 -12.55 3.98 16.09
C ASN A 136 -11.80 5.33 15.98
N SER A 137 -12.40 6.41 16.47
CA SER A 137 -11.82 7.76 16.37
C SER A 137 -10.44 7.88 17.04
N GLU A 138 -10.26 7.24 18.20
CA GLU A 138 -9.00 7.26 18.93
C GLU A 138 -7.87 6.59 18.16
N VAL A 139 -8.13 5.39 17.61
CA VAL A 139 -7.16 4.69 16.75
C VAL A 139 -6.88 5.47 15.47
N LYS A 140 -7.89 6.12 14.88
CA LYS A 140 -7.72 6.96 13.68
C LYS A 140 -6.80 8.15 13.93
N GLU A 141 -6.91 8.82 15.07
CA GLU A 141 -6.00 9.91 15.45
C GLU A 141 -4.61 9.39 15.80
N ALA A 142 -4.49 8.32 16.59
CA ALA A 142 -3.20 7.72 16.93
C ALA A 142 -2.42 7.27 15.68
N LEU A 143 -3.08 6.63 14.71
CA LEU A 143 -2.46 6.21 13.45
C LEU A 143 -2.11 7.39 12.53
N LYS A 144 -2.73 8.55 12.70
CA LYS A 144 -2.41 9.78 11.97
C LYS A 144 -1.14 10.43 12.52
N GLU A 145 -1.03 10.49 13.84
CA GLU A 145 0.08 11.12 14.56
C GLU A 145 1.31 10.23 14.74
N SER A 146 1.18 8.91 14.49
CA SER A 146 2.29 7.97 14.59
C SER A 146 3.46 8.37 13.67
N ASN A 147 4.48 8.96 14.30
CA ASN A 147 5.76 9.28 13.67
C ASN A 147 6.44 8.00 13.18
N ILE A 148 6.91 8.05 11.93
CA ILE A 148 7.64 6.97 11.27
C ILE A 148 9.04 6.90 11.90
N VAL A 149 9.32 5.85 12.67
CA VAL A 149 10.68 5.31 12.71
C VAL A 149 10.71 4.16 11.71
N SER A 150 11.56 4.33 10.70
CA SER A 150 12.18 3.32 9.82
C SER A 150 11.41 2.02 9.57
N TYR A 151 11.15 1.75 8.29
CA TYR A 151 10.89 0.43 7.73
C TYR A 151 11.66 -0.68 8.48
N PHE A 152 10.94 -1.72 8.93
CA PHE A 152 11.46 -2.97 9.53
C PHE A 152 11.99 -2.92 10.98
N ASP A 153 11.32 -2.21 11.90
CA ASP A 153 11.53 -2.50 13.33
C ASP A 153 10.46 -3.47 13.88
N ARG A 154 10.86 -4.40 14.74
CA ARG A 154 9.96 -5.35 15.44
C ARG A 154 8.96 -4.64 16.37
N TYR A 155 9.07 -3.32 16.44
CA TYR A 155 8.25 -2.39 17.19
C TYR A 155 7.60 -1.34 16.27
N ASN A 156 7.08 -1.75 15.11
CA ASN A 156 6.30 -0.86 14.25
C ASN A 156 5.18 -0.20 15.11
N PRO A 157 5.22 1.12 15.35
CA PRO A 157 4.27 1.78 16.24
C PRO A 157 2.83 1.62 15.76
N ASN A 158 2.62 1.54 14.44
CA ASN A 158 1.29 1.32 13.86
C ASN A 158 0.73 -0.06 14.21
N THR A 159 1.59 -1.08 14.24
CA THR A 159 1.20 -2.42 14.70
C THR A 159 0.78 -2.38 16.16
N GLN A 160 1.56 -1.71 17.01
CA GLN A 160 1.26 -1.60 18.44
C GLN A 160 -0.04 -0.84 18.72
N ILE A 161 -0.31 0.26 18.00
CA ILE A 161 -1.58 0.99 18.11
C ILE A 161 -2.76 0.06 17.82
N ILE A 162 -2.68 -0.73 16.74
CA ILE A 162 -3.74 -1.68 16.36
C ILE A 162 -3.85 -2.81 17.40
N VAL A 163 -2.72 -3.35 17.88
CA VAL A 163 -2.70 -4.43 18.88
C VAL A 163 -3.27 -3.98 20.22
N ASN A 164 -2.92 -2.79 20.70
CA ASN A 164 -3.46 -2.24 21.94
C ASN A 164 -4.99 -2.08 21.84
N ALA A 165 -5.48 -1.54 20.72
CA ALA A 165 -6.92 -1.42 20.48
C ALA A 165 -7.64 -2.78 20.38
N LEU A 166 -6.95 -3.84 19.95
CA LEU A 166 -7.48 -5.20 19.96
C LEU A 166 -7.49 -5.80 21.37
N GLN A 167 -6.44 -5.56 22.16
CA GLN A 167 -6.34 -5.97 23.56
C GLN A 167 -7.47 -5.36 24.40
N GLU A 168 -7.72 -4.06 24.27
CA GLU A 168 -8.80 -3.36 24.97
C GLU A 168 -10.19 -3.91 24.65
N LYS A 169 -10.37 -4.48 23.45
CA LYS A 169 -11.63 -5.10 23.01
C LYS A 169 -11.71 -6.60 23.30
N GLU A 170 -10.66 -7.21 23.84
CA GLU A 170 -10.55 -8.67 24.03
C GLU A 170 -10.94 -9.45 22.76
N LYS A 171 -10.52 -8.95 21.60
CA LYS A 171 -11.00 -9.43 20.31
C LYS A 171 -10.06 -10.45 19.70
N SER A 172 -10.48 -11.72 19.61
CA SER A 172 -9.74 -12.70 18.80
C SER A 172 -9.69 -12.29 17.32
N ILE A 173 -8.49 -12.35 16.73
CA ILE A 173 -8.24 -12.10 15.30
C ILE A 173 -7.79 -13.34 14.55
N GLU A 174 -7.85 -14.53 15.16
CA GLU A 174 -7.42 -15.78 14.52
C GLU A 174 -8.11 -15.99 13.17
N LYS A 175 -9.45 -16.00 13.16
CA LYS A 175 -10.24 -16.25 11.95
C LYS A 175 -9.99 -15.18 10.86
N PRO A 176 -10.00 -13.87 11.18
CA PRO A 176 -9.52 -12.85 10.24
C PRO A 176 -8.14 -13.15 9.65
N CYS A 177 -7.15 -13.49 10.48
CA CYS A 177 -5.80 -13.77 10.02
C CYS A 177 -5.72 -15.02 9.13
N ARG A 178 -6.34 -16.15 9.51
CA ARG A 178 -6.36 -17.35 8.67
C ARG A 178 -7.02 -17.10 7.32
N ASN A 179 -8.18 -16.44 7.31
CA ASN A 179 -8.85 -16.03 6.06
C ASN A 179 -7.95 -15.13 5.19
N TYR A 180 -7.12 -14.30 5.81
CA TYR A 180 -6.20 -13.44 5.09
C TYR A 180 -5.03 -14.23 4.50
N PHE A 181 -4.48 -15.18 5.26
CA PHE A 181 -3.44 -16.09 4.79
C PHE A 181 -3.92 -16.87 3.56
N ASP A 182 -5.10 -17.48 3.64
CA ASP A 182 -5.71 -18.23 2.54
C ASP A 182 -5.85 -17.35 1.30
N LYS A 183 -6.39 -16.12 1.44
CA LYS A 183 -6.53 -15.20 0.31
C LYS A 183 -5.19 -14.80 -0.31
N ILE A 184 -4.11 -14.70 0.46
CA ILE A 184 -2.77 -14.46 -0.09
C ILE A 184 -2.30 -15.68 -0.88
N LEU A 185 -2.42 -16.87 -0.30
CA LEU A 185 -1.98 -18.14 -0.90
C LEU A 185 -2.81 -18.55 -2.14
N GLU A 186 -4.04 -18.06 -2.25
CA GLU A 186 -4.95 -18.23 -3.39
C GLU A 186 -4.85 -17.08 -4.40
N ASP A 187 -3.87 -16.18 -4.28
CA ASP A 187 -3.67 -15.05 -5.19
C ASP A 187 -4.86 -14.08 -5.30
N LYS A 188 -5.71 -14.03 -4.27
CA LYS A 188 -6.86 -13.12 -4.18
C LYS A 188 -6.51 -11.73 -3.65
N ILE A 189 -5.32 -11.57 -3.07
CA ILE A 189 -4.76 -10.28 -2.61
C ILE A 189 -3.65 -9.88 -3.57
N GLN A 190 -3.91 -8.86 -4.40
CA GLN A 190 -3.00 -8.34 -5.42
C GLN A 190 -3.12 -6.81 -5.56
N PRO A 191 -2.08 -6.13 -6.08
CA PRO A 191 -2.19 -4.75 -6.54
C PRO A 191 -3.35 -4.54 -7.51
N ASN A 192 -3.82 -3.30 -7.66
CA ASN A 192 -5.01 -3.00 -8.43
C ASN A 192 -4.74 -2.98 -9.96
N PHE A 193 -4.45 -4.15 -10.53
CA PHE A 193 -4.23 -4.31 -11.98
C PHE A 193 -5.45 -3.98 -12.83
N SER A 194 -6.66 -3.98 -12.25
CA SER A 194 -7.88 -3.53 -12.93
C SER A 194 -7.77 -2.04 -13.30
N ASP A 195 -7.34 -1.23 -12.33
CA ASP A 195 -7.32 0.23 -12.50
C ASP A 195 -5.98 0.73 -13.04
N PHE A 196 -4.87 0.07 -12.69
CA PHE A 196 -3.50 0.52 -13.02
C PHE A 196 -2.69 -0.47 -13.86
N GLY A 197 -3.31 -1.48 -14.47
CA GLY A 197 -2.57 -2.55 -15.17
C GLY A 197 -1.66 -2.05 -16.30
N LYS A 198 -2.02 -0.97 -17.00
CA LYS A 198 -1.18 -0.38 -18.06
C LYS A 198 0.02 0.36 -17.48
N GLU A 199 -0.21 1.11 -16.42
CA GLU A 199 0.77 1.91 -15.69
C GLU A 199 1.78 0.99 -15.01
N TYR A 200 1.30 -0.04 -14.31
CA TYR A 200 2.12 -1.11 -13.75
C TYR A 200 2.98 -1.79 -14.81
N LYS A 201 2.43 -2.12 -15.97
CA LYS A 201 3.21 -2.72 -17.06
C LYS A 201 4.28 -1.76 -17.60
N LYS A 202 4.00 -0.46 -17.70
CA LYS A 202 4.99 0.55 -18.09
C LYS A 202 6.12 0.65 -17.06
N ILE A 203 5.78 0.65 -15.77
CA ILE A 203 6.74 0.81 -14.66
C ILE A 203 7.60 -0.44 -14.46
N THR A 204 6.97 -1.62 -14.49
CA THR A 204 7.60 -2.87 -14.02
C THR A 204 7.87 -3.88 -15.13
N GLY A 205 7.29 -3.69 -16.32
CA GLY A 205 7.24 -4.71 -17.37
C GLY A 205 6.25 -5.86 -17.10
N ILE A 206 5.57 -5.86 -15.95
CA ILE A 206 4.71 -6.96 -15.49
C ILE A 206 3.24 -6.57 -15.65
N GLY A 207 2.47 -7.42 -16.35
CA GLY A 207 1.03 -7.21 -16.60
C GLY A 207 0.09 -7.84 -15.57
N SER A 208 0.57 -8.81 -14.78
CA SER A 208 -0.14 -9.41 -13.65
C SER A 208 0.85 -10.14 -12.73
N LEU A 209 0.48 -10.39 -11.47
CA LEU A 209 1.27 -11.25 -10.57
C LEU A 209 1.04 -12.76 -10.83
N ASN A 210 -0.03 -13.11 -11.54
CA ASN A 210 -0.40 -14.47 -11.90
C ASN A 210 0.03 -14.74 -13.35
N ASN A 211 1.32 -14.98 -13.57
CA ASN A 211 1.80 -15.52 -14.84
C ASN A 211 1.69 -17.05 -14.85
#